data_AF-A0A959WD17-F1
#
_entry.id   AF-A0A959WD17-F1
#
_cell.length_a   1.000
_cell.length_b   1.000
_cell.length_c   1.000
_cell.angle_alpha   90.00
_cell.angle_beta   90.00
_cell.angle_gamma   90.00
#
_symmetry.space_group_name_H-M   'P 1'
#
loop_
_entity.id
_entity.type
_entity.pdbx_description
1 polymer ?
#
loop_
_entity_poly.entity_id
_entity_poly.type
_entity_poly.pdbx_seq_one_letter_code
_entity_poly.pdbx_strand_id
1 'polypeptide(L)'
;MSTATKTKPEVKEFTCARCEVTSRWTEGLGAATPPNWVKENGLYYCLVCRRERAIDEAIAKAGDVSTADRAKLRSAAVVDFEIARDPDRTEGEIAKAARASIGAVRKARKRRPS
;
A
#
# COMPACT_ATOMS: atom_id res chain seq x y z
N MET A 1 -40.87 11.66 -23.56
CA MET A 1 -39.65 10.92 -23.94
C MET A 1 -38.49 11.59 -23.22
N SER A 2 -37.97 10.98 -22.16
CA SER A 2 -36.85 11.56 -21.40
C SER A 2 -35.54 11.16 -22.05
N THR A 3 -34.82 12.13 -22.61
CA THR A 3 -33.49 11.95 -23.17
C THR A 3 -32.49 11.71 -22.04
N ALA A 4 -31.90 10.51 -22.00
CA ALA A 4 -30.80 10.20 -21.11
C ALA A 4 -29.56 11.01 -21.54
N THR A 5 -29.24 12.05 -20.77
CA THR A 5 -27.97 12.77 -20.89
C THR A 5 -26.84 11.81 -20.51
N LYS A 6 -25.98 11.44 -21.46
CA LYS A 6 -24.71 10.75 -21.17
C LYS A 6 -23.84 11.69 -20.33
N THR A 7 -23.80 11.50 -19.02
CA THR A 7 -22.85 12.20 -18.15
C THR A 7 -21.44 11.80 -18.56
N LYS A 8 -20.63 12.78 -18.97
CA LYS A 8 -19.22 12.57 -19.33
C LYS A 8 -18.48 12.08 -18.06
N PRO A 9 -17.61 11.05 -18.14
CA PRO A 9 -16.93 10.55 -16.96
C PRO A 9 -16.10 11.66 -16.32
N GLU A 10 -16.34 11.92 -15.04
CA GLU A 10 -15.60 12.91 -14.26
C GLU A 10 -14.20 12.36 -13.96
N VAL A 11 -13.18 13.10 -14.40
CA VAL A 11 -11.78 12.81 -14.05
C VAL A 11 -11.51 13.49 -12.71
N LYS A 12 -11.32 12.72 -11.65
CA LYS A 12 -10.90 13.21 -10.34
C LYS A 12 -9.38 13.16 -10.24
N GLU A 13 -8.78 14.16 -9.60
CA GLU A 13 -7.35 14.20 -9.29
C GLU A 13 -7.11 13.84 -7.82
N PHE A 14 -6.12 13.00 -7.57
CA PHE A 14 -5.74 12.53 -6.24
C PHE A 14 -4.27 12.83 -6.01
N THR A 15 -3.95 13.64 -5.01
CA THR A 15 -2.57 13.99 -4.66
C THR A 15 -2.19 13.33 -3.34
N CYS A 16 -1.04 12.63 -3.33
CA CYS A 16 -0.53 12.00 -2.12
C CYS A 16 -0.05 13.07 -1.14
N ALA A 17 -0.57 13.07 0.09
CA ALA A 17 -0.22 14.07 1.10
C ALA A 17 1.22 13.96 1.65
N ARG A 18 2.00 12.94 1.25
CA ARG A 18 3.41 12.77 1.64
C ARG A 18 4.41 13.06 0.52
N CYS A 19 4.21 12.46 -0.65
CA CYS A 19 5.15 12.61 -1.77
C CYS A 19 4.64 13.49 -2.91
N GLU A 20 3.44 14.07 -2.76
CA GLU A 20 2.83 15.01 -3.71
C GLU A 20 2.60 14.45 -5.12
N VAL A 21 2.81 13.15 -5.33
CA VAL A 21 2.47 12.51 -6.60
C VAL A 21 0.97 12.63 -6.83
N THR A 22 0.58 13.00 -8.05
CA THR A 22 -0.82 13.14 -8.45
C THR A 22 -1.22 12.04 -9.42
N SER A 23 -2.39 11.45 -9.20
CA SER A 23 -3.01 10.48 -10.10
C SER A 23 -4.35 11.02 -10.59
N ARG A 24 -4.56 10.94 -11.90
CA ARG A 24 -5.86 11.23 -12.53
C ARG A 24 -6.65 9.93 -12.64
N TRP A 25 -7.87 9.92 -12.15
CA TRP A 25 -8.72 8.74 -12.13
C TRP A 25 -10.14 9.10 -12.55
N THR A 26 -10.64 8.39 -13.55
CA THR A 26 -12.01 8.53 -14.01
C THR A 26 -12.92 7.64 -13.16
N GLU A 27 -13.95 8.25 -12.59
CA GLU A 27 -14.99 7.52 -11.87
C GLU A 27 -15.84 6.74 -12.89
N GLY A 28 -15.38 5.53 -13.23
CA GLY A 28 -16.01 4.67 -14.23
C GLY A 28 -15.55 3.21 -14.20
N LEU A 29 -14.61 2.86 -13.31
CA LEU A 29 -14.03 1.52 -13.17
C LEU A 29 -14.41 0.85 -11.82
N GLY A 30 -15.47 1.33 -11.16
CA GLY A 30 -16.01 0.69 -9.95
C GLY A 30 -15.30 1.01 -8.63
N ALA A 31 -14.34 1.95 -8.61
CA ALA A 31 -13.65 2.39 -7.39
C ALA A 31 -13.66 3.92 -7.26
N ALA A 32 -13.93 4.41 -6.05
CA ALA A 32 -13.98 5.84 -5.72
C ALA A 32 -12.60 6.52 -5.69
N THR A 33 -11.52 5.73 -5.62
CA THR A 33 -10.13 6.20 -5.60
C THR A 33 -9.28 5.35 -6.55
N PRO A 34 -8.09 5.83 -6.97
CA PRO A 34 -7.18 5.02 -7.75
C PRO A 34 -6.80 3.72 -7.01
N PRO A 35 -6.52 2.62 -7.71
CA PRO A 35 -6.17 1.35 -7.08
C PRO A 35 -4.98 1.48 -6.13
N ASN A 36 -5.10 0.88 -4.94
CA ASN A 36 -4.09 0.88 -3.87
C ASN A 36 -3.85 2.24 -3.18
N TRP A 37 -4.65 3.25 -3.48
CA TRP A 37 -4.71 4.49 -2.70
C TRP A 37 -5.72 4.34 -1.57
N VAL A 38 -5.50 5.07 -0.48
CA VAL A 38 -6.47 5.15 0.62
C VAL A 38 -6.67 6.60 1.02
N LYS A 39 -7.83 6.87 1.59
CA LYS A 39 -8.13 8.13 2.27
C LYS A 39 -8.06 7.89 3.78
N GLU A 40 -7.13 8.55 4.45
CA GLU A 40 -6.94 8.51 5.90
C GLU A 40 -7.04 9.96 6.42
N ASN A 41 -7.91 10.22 7.40
CA ASN A 41 -8.10 11.57 7.98
C ASN A 41 -8.33 12.68 6.94
N GLY A 42 -9.08 12.38 5.87
CA GLY A 42 -9.36 13.32 4.79
C GLY A 42 -8.26 13.46 3.74
N LEU A 43 -7.06 12.92 3.99
CA LEU A 43 -5.90 12.99 3.11
C LEU A 43 -5.73 11.69 2.30
N TYR A 44 -5.23 11.80 1.08
CA TYR A 44 -4.93 10.64 0.24
C TYR A 44 -3.47 10.22 0.37
N TYR A 45 -3.24 8.90 0.40
CA TYR A 45 -1.89 8.33 0.44
C TYR A 45 -1.73 7.25 -0.62
N CYS A 46 -0.67 7.37 -1.42
CA CYS A 46 -0.30 6.35 -2.40
C CYS A 46 0.30 5.12 -1.71
N LEU A 47 0.24 3.97 -2.38
CA LEU A 47 0.77 2.70 -1.84
C LEU A 47 2.24 2.79 -1.41
N VAL A 48 3.07 3.52 -2.16
CA VAL A 48 4.50 3.68 -1.86
C VAL A 48 4.69 4.37 -0.50
N CYS A 49 4.04 5.52 -0.28
CA CYS A 49 4.15 6.24 0.98
C CYS A 49 3.59 5.47 2.17
N ARG A 50 2.56 4.64 1.96
CA ARG A 50 2.05 3.76 3.03
C ARG A 50 3.05 2.68 3.42
N ARG A 51 3.74 2.08 2.45
CA ARG A 51 4.84 1.14 2.71
C ARG A 51 6.00 1.82 3.43
N GLU A 52 6.36 3.04 3.01
CA GLU A 52 7.41 3.82 3.67
C GLU A 52 7.05 4.15 5.12
N ARG A 53 5.80 4.52 5.42
CA ARG A 53 5.35 4.73 6.80
C ARG A 53 5.51 3.46 7.65
N ALA A 54 5.11 2.30 7.15
CA ALA A 54 5.32 1.03 7.85
C ALA A 54 6.82 0.74 8.10
N ILE A 55 7.68 1.07 7.13
CA ILE A 55 9.14 0.98 7.28
C ILE A 55 9.65 1.94 8.36
N ASP A 56 9.24 3.21 8.31
CA ASP A 56 9.66 4.25 9.24
C ASP A 56 9.29 3.86 10.67
N GLU A 57 8.07 3.35 10.88
CA GLU A 57 7.62 2.82 12.17
C GLU A 57 8.46 1.62 12.66
N ALA A 58 8.80 0.69 11.78
CA ALA A 58 9.61 -0.48 12.14
C ALA A 58 11.05 -0.08 12.51
N ILE A 59 11.64 0.86 11.77
CA ILE A 59 12.98 1.39 12.05
C ILE A 59 12.97 2.17 13.37
N ALA A 60 11.97 3.03 13.58
CA ALA A 60 11.84 3.81 14.82
C ALA A 60 11.72 2.91 16.05
N LYS A 61 10.97 1.81 15.95
CA LYS A 61 10.84 0.80 17.03
C LYS A 61 12.13 0.04 17.30
N ALA A 62 12.95 -0.20 16.29
CA ALA A 62 14.19 -0.97 16.43
C ALA A 62 15.34 -0.14 17.03
N GLY A 63 15.30 1.19 16.88
CA GLY A 63 16.37 2.07 17.36
C GLY A 63 17.63 2.00 16.48
N ASP A 64 18.80 2.09 17.10
CA ASP A 64 20.06 2.03 16.37
C ASP A 64 20.41 0.58 16.00
N VAL A 65 20.58 0.35 14.70
CA VAL A 65 20.80 -0.98 14.12
C VAL A 65 21.76 -0.87 12.94
N SER A 66 22.49 -1.95 12.68
CA SER A 66 23.38 -2.05 11.53
C SER A 66 22.64 -1.79 10.21
N THR A 67 23.36 -1.36 9.17
CA THR A 67 22.79 -1.19 7.82
C THR A 67 22.15 -2.47 7.29
N ALA A 68 22.77 -3.63 7.58
CA ALA A 68 22.25 -4.93 7.18
C ALA A 68 20.92 -5.26 7.88
N ASP A 69 20.81 -4.98 9.18
CA ASP A 69 19.59 -5.22 9.93
C ASP A 69 18.49 -4.21 9.58
N ARG A 70 18.86 -2.96 9.27
CA ARG A 70 17.95 -1.97 8.69
C ARG A 70 17.32 -2.47 7.39
N ALA A 71 18.10 -3.08 6.48
CA ALA A 71 17.57 -3.65 5.25
C ALA A 71 16.58 -4.79 5.51
N LYS A 72 16.89 -5.69 6.47
CA LYS A 72 15.97 -6.77 6.88
C LYS A 72 14.67 -6.21 7.46
N LEU A 73 14.76 -5.19 8.31
CA LEU A 73 13.59 -4.52 8.90
C LEU A 73 12.71 -3.88 7.82
N ARG A 74 13.30 -3.24 6.80
CA ARG A 74 12.54 -2.66 5.68
C ARG A 74 11.71 -3.73 4.97
N SER A 75 12.34 -4.84 4.55
CA SER A 75 11.62 -5.92 3.88
C SER A 75 10.57 -6.57 4.79
N ALA A 76 10.89 -6.81 6.06
CA ALA A 76 9.93 -7.37 7.02
C ALA A 76 8.71 -6.46 7.24
N ALA A 77 8.91 -5.14 7.36
CA ALA A 77 7.85 -4.17 7.51
C ALA A 77 6.92 -4.13 6.29
N VAL A 78 7.47 -4.21 5.07
CA VAL A 78 6.65 -4.27 3.85
C VAL A 78 5.88 -5.59 3.76
N VAL A 79 6.50 -6.73 4.13
CA VAL A 79 5.77 -8.01 4.20
C VAL A 79 4.59 -7.92 5.15
N ASP A 80 4.81 -7.44 6.37
CA ASP A 80 3.75 -7.33 7.39
C ASP A 80 2.65 -6.35 6.93
N PHE A 81 3.01 -5.22 6.32
CA PHE A 81 2.08 -4.27 5.73
C PHE A 81 1.23 -4.90 4.62
N GLU A 82 1.85 -5.64 3.71
CA GLU A 82 1.14 -6.25 2.58
C GLU A 82 0.19 -7.36 3.02
N ILE A 83 0.57 -8.17 4.01
CA ILE A 83 -0.33 -9.17 4.62
C ILE A 83 -1.53 -8.48 5.27
N ALA A 84 -1.32 -7.40 6.03
CA ALA A 84 -2.40 -6.67 6.68
C ALA A 84 -3.30 -5.93 5.68
N ARG A 85 -2.72 -5.42 4.59
CA ARG A 85 -3.44 -4.68 3.54
C ARG A 85 -4.36 -5.58 2.71
N ASP A 86 -3.90 -6.80 2.42
CA ASP A 86 -4.60 -7.76 1.57
C ASP A 86 -4.25 -9.20 2.02
N PRO A 87 -5.00 -9.76 2.98
CA PRO A 87 -4.72 -11.07 3.56
C PRO A 87 -4.81 -12.21 2.55
N ASP A 88 -5.58 -12.05 1.46
CA ASP A 88 -5.80 -13.06 0.43
C ASP A 88 -4.74 -13.02 -0.67
N ARG A 89 -3.91 -11.97 -0.71
CA ARG A 89 -2.82 -11.82 -1.66
C ARG A 89 -1.82 -12.97 -1.57
N THR A 90 -1.43 -13.51 -2.73
CA THR A 90 -0.56 -14.69 -2.76
C THR A 90 0.82 -14.39 -2.16
N GLU A 91 1.46 -15.41 -1.60
CA GLU A 91 2.78 -15.26 -0.99
C GLU A 91 3.83 -14.73 -1.98
N GLY A 92 3.75 -15.16 -3.25
CA GLY A 92 4.64 -14.73 -4.32
C GLY A 92 4.49 -13.25 -4.66
N GLU A 93 3.25 -12.74 -4.71
CA GLU A 93 2.99 -11.33 -4.97
C GLU A 93 3.46 -10.44 -3.81
N ILE A 94 3.26 -10.88 -2.56
CA ILE A 94 3.78 -10.19 -1.37
C ILE A 94 5.31 -10.19 -1.37
N ALA A 95 5.93 -11.34 -1.64
CA ALA A 95 7.38 -11.48 -1.71
C ALA A 95 8.00 -10.53 -2.75
N LYS A 96 7.38 -10.46 -3.95
CA LYS A 96 7.78 -9.53 -5.01
C LYS A 96 7.65 -8.06 -4.57
N ALA A 97 6.52 -7.70 -3.94
CA ALA A 97 6.29 -6.35 -3.46
C ALA A 97 7.28 -5.90 -2.37
N ALA A 98 7.66 -6.82 -1.48
CA ALA A 98 8.55 -6.55 -0.34
C ALA A 98 10.04 -6.79 -0.63
N ARG A 99 10.39 -7.24 -1.85
CA ARG A 99 11.74 -7.73 -2.20
C ARG A 99 12.25 -8.75 -1.17
N ALA A 100 11.39 -9.69 -0.81
CA ALA A 100 11.63 -10.72 0.20
C ALA A 100 11.48 -12.12 -0.41
N SER A 101 11.83 -13.16 0.34
CA SER A 101 11.57 -14.54 -0.05
C SER A 101 10.15 -14.97 0.33
N ILE A 102 9.57 -15.94 -0.39
CA ILE A 102 8.30 -16.58 -0.02
C ILE A 102 8.37 -17.17 1.40
N GLY A 103 9.52 -17.73 1.79
CA GLY A 103 9.75 -18.23 3.14
C GLY A 103 9.61 -17.15 4.23
N ALA A 104 10.06 -15.92 3.96
CA ALA A 104 9.87 -14.80 4.87
C ALA A 104 8.38 -14.43 5.03
N VAL A 105 7.62 -14.46 3.94
CA VAL A 105 6.16 -14.22 3.94
C VAL A 105 5.43 -15.31 4.72
N ARG A 106 5.74 -16.60 4.48
CA ARG A 106 5.22 -17.73 5.26
C ARG A 106 5.47 -17.58 6.75
N LYS A 107 6.71 -17.24 7.11
CA LYS A 107 7.09 -17.01 8.52
C LYS A 107 6.30 -15.84 9.11
N ALA A 108 6.02 -14.80 8.33
CA ALA A 108 5.22 -13.66 8.77
C ALA A 108 3.75 -14.02 9.01
N ARG A 109 3.10 -14.74 8.08
CA ARG A 109 1.74 -15.25 8.26
C ARG A 109 1.61 -16.13 9.51
N LYS A 110 2.59 -17.02 9.76
CA LYS A 110 2.58 -17.87 10.97
C LYS A 110 2.65 -17.09 12.29
N ARG A 111 3.27 -15.89 12.31
CA ARG A 111 3.31 -15.02 13.51
C ARG A 111 1.99 -14.26 13.73
N ARG A 112 1.12 -14.22 12.71
CA ARG A 112 -0.15 -13.50 12.69
C ARG A 112 -1.25 -14.48 12.28
N PRO A 113 -1.67 -15.41 13.17
CA PRO A 113 -2.85 -16.21 12.88
C PRO A 113 -4.03 -15.24 12.68
N SER A 114 -4.69 -15.39 11.53
CA SER A 114 -5.87 -14.63 11.12
C SER A 114 -6.98 -14.70 12.17
#